data_AF-Q99184-F1
#
_entry.id   AF-Q99184-F1
#
_cell.length_a   1.000
_cell.length_b   1.000
_cell.length_c   1.000
_cell.angle_alpha   90.00
_cell.angle_beta   90.00
_cell.angle_gamma   90.00
#
_symmetry.space_group_name_H-M   'P 1'
#
loop_
_entity.id
_entity.type
_entity.pdbx_description
1 polymer ?
#
loop_
_entity_poly.entity_id
_entity_poly.type
_entity_poly.pdbx_seq_one_letter_code
_entity_poly.pdbx_strand_id
1 'polypeptide(L)'
;KQSLIFCNCFLAKTWFSHPTDDNSKIFVFSDTPHLIKLVRNHYVDSGFTLNGKKLTKTTVQQTLNHCAKSDVSILFKISENHLNVRSLEKQKVKLATQLFSNTTASSIRRCYSLGYDVENACETSDLFKLLNDWFDVFNSKLSTANFIQSTQPYGKQLDFQRDVLEKMTQLMCSNILGKSQKLPFQKGIIVNNASLDGLFIYLKDKYNMEYLLTSRLNQDIVENFFGAMRSRGGQFDHPTPLQFKYRLRKYLIGMSNLEE
;
A
#
# COMPACT_ATOMS: atom_id res chain seq x y z
N LYS A 1 24.63 14.37 13.61
CA LYS A 1 24.43 13.04 14.24
C LYS A 1 23.00 12.60 13.96
N GLN A 2 22.73 12.09 12.75
CA GLN A 2 21.45 11.47 12.41
C GLN A 2 21.53 10.01 12.83
N SER A 3 20.78 9.65 13.86
CA SER A 3 20.58 8.26 14.26
C SER A 3 19.87 7.53 13.14
N LEU A 4 20.53 6.52 12.57
CA LEU A 4 19.91 5.47 11.77
C LEU A 4 18.89 4.75 12.67
N ILE A 5 17.63 5.15 12.59
CA ILE A 5 16.52 4.50 13.29
C ILE A 5 16.04 3.37 12.37
N PHE A 6 16.79 2.27 12.38
CA PHE A 6 16.26 0.99 11.96
C PHE A 6 16.48 0.02 13.12
N CYS A 7 15.38 -0.20 13.84
CA CYS A 7 15.23 -1.25 14.84
C CYS A 7 15.78 -2.59 14.29
N ASN A 8 16.38 -3.41 15.16
CA ASN A 8 17.18 -4.65 14.96
C ASN A 8 16.57 -5.78 14.08
N CYS A 9 15.57 -5.50 13.26
CA CYS A 9 15.10 -6.37 12.19
C CYS A 9 16.08 -6.35 11.00
N PHE A 10 17.02 -7.29 11.03
CA PHE A 10 17.80 -7.80 9.89
C PHE A 10 17.30 -7.38 8.49
N LEU A 11 17.78 -6.25 7.97
CA LEU A 11 17.84 -5.93 6.55
C LEU A 11 18.87 -4.81 6.38
N ALA A 12 20.16 -5.19 6.38
CA ALA A 12 21.27 -4.24 6.35
C ALA A 12 21.44 -3.52 4.98
N LYS A 13 20.85 -4.06 3.90
CA LYS A 13 21.04 -3.53 2.55
C LYS A 13 19.82 -3.77 1.65
N THR A 14 19.15 -2.70 1.24
CA THR A 14 17.97 -2.70 0.33
C THR A 14 18.28 -2.17 -1.07
N TRP A 15 19.56 -2.12 -1.41
CA TRP A 15 20.06 -1.59 -2.68
C TRP A 15 21.27 -2.40 -3.17
N PHE A 16 21.62 -2.24 -4.45
CA PHE A 16 22.84 -2.79 -5.04
C PHE A 16 23.52 -1.74 -5.92
N SER A 17 24.80 -1.92 -6.24
CA SER A 17 25.55 -0.98 -7.08
C SER A 17 25.09 -1.07 -8.53
N HIS A 18 25.08 0.06 -9.24
CA HIS A 18 24.76 0.09 -10.66
C HIS A 18 25.82 -0.70 -11.45
N PRO A 19 25.44 -1.57 -12.41
CA PRO A 19 26.39 -2.47 -13.09
C PRO A 19 27.43 -1.77 -13.96
N THR A 20 27.26 -0.47 -14.24
CA THR A 20 28.22 0.34 -15.03
C THR A 20 28.78 1.53 -14.27
N ASP A 21 28.34 1.79 -13.03
CA ASP A 21 28.80 2.91 -12.21
C ASP A 21 28.72 2.51 -10.73
N ASP A 22 29.85 2.11 -10.16
CA ASP A 22 29.93 1.66 -8.77
C ASP A 22 29.55 2.76 -7.75
N ASN A 23 29.56 4.03 -8.16
CA ASN A 23 29.15 5.16 -7.32
C ASN A 23 27.65 5.40 -7.30
N SER A 24 26.89 4.70 -8.15
CA SER A 24 25.43 4.79 -8.22
C SER A 24 24.76 3.61 -7.53
N LYS A 25 23.71 3.90 -6.76
CA LYS A 25 22.93 2.91 -6.02
C LYS A 25 21.57 2.69 -6.67
N ILE A 26 21.18 1.43 -6.85
CA ILE A 26 19.85 1.02 -7.29
C ILE A 26 19.09 0.46 -6.09
N PHE A 27 18.04 1.17 -5.70
CA PHE A 27 17.17 0.81 -4.57
C PHE A 27 16.06 -0.14 -5.04
N VAL A 28 15.83 -1.20 -4.27
CA VAL A 28 14.85 -2.25 -4.63
C VAL A 28 13.52 -1.97 -3.96
N PHE A 29 12.43 -2.09 -4.72
CA PHE A 29 11.06 -1.95 -4.22
C PHE A 29 10.21 -3.16 -4.63
N SER A 30 9.25 -3.47 -3.79
CA SER A 30 8.12 -4.36 -4.06
C SER A 30 6.88 -3.51 -4.36
N ASP A 31 5.91 -4.07 -5.09
CA ASP A 31 4.70 -3.35 -5.45
C ASP A 31 3.76 -3.14 -4.26
N THR A 32 3.59 -1.89 -3.82
CA THR A 32 2.79 -1.52 -2.63
C THR A 32 1.29 -1.89 -2.77
N PRO A 33 0.61 -1.62 -3.91
CA PRO A 33 -0.73 -2.15 -4.20
C PRO A 33 -0.85 -3.67 -4.03
N HIS A 34 0.16 -4.45 -4.44
CA HIS A 34 0.18 -5.88 -4.18
C HIS A 34 0.33 -6.20 -2.68
N LEU A 35 1.25 -5.52 -1.98
CA LEU A 35 1.46 -5.71 -0.55
C LEU A 35 0.18 -5.45 0.28
N ILE A 36 -0.55 -4.36 -0.02
CA ILE A 36 -1.80 -4.07 0.71
C ILE A 36 -2.89 -5.12 0.46
N LYS A 37 -2.93 -5.72 -0.74
CA LYS A 37 -3.82 -6.87 -1.02
C LYS A 37 -3.45 -8.09 -0.18
N LEU A 38 -2.15 -8.38 -0.03
CA LEU A 38 -1.68 -9.50 0.81
C LEU A 38 -2.01 -9.26 2.29
N VAL A 39 -1.78 -8.04 2.80
CA VAL A 39 -2.20 -7.66 4.16
C VAL A 39 -3.70 -7.88 4.35
N ARG A 40 -4.53 -7.44 3.39
CA ARG A 40 -5.98 -7.66 3.42
C ARG A 40 -6.32 -9.14 3.49
N ASN A 41 -5.74 -9.96 2.62
CA ASN A 41 -6.06 -11.39 2.54
C ASN A 41 -5.74 -12.07 3.89
N HIS A 42 -4.55 -11.83 4.45
CA HIS A 42 -4.18 -12.40 5.75
C HIS A 42 -5.08 -11.93 6.91
N TYR A 43 -5.44 -10.64 6.92
CA TYR A 43 -6.37 -10.08 7.91
C TYR A 43 -7.76 -10.71 7.83
N VAL A 44 -8.30 -10.85 6.61
CA VAL A 44 -9.63 -11.43 6.38
C VAL A 44 -9.67 -12.92 6.68
N ASP A 45 -8.63 -13.66 6.28
CA ASP A 45 -8.58 -15.11 6.40
C ASP A 45 -8.34 -15.57 7.85
N SER A 46 -7.49 -14.83 8.59
CA SER A 46 -7.00 -15.31 9.89
C SER A 46 -6.89 -14.24 10.98
N GLY A 47 -6.98 -12.95 10.65
CA GLY A 47 -6.75 -11.84 11.56
C GLY A 47 -5.29 -11.69 12.02
N PHE A 48 -4.98 -10.59 12.69
CA PHE A 48 -3.66 -10.29 13.22
C PHE A 48 -3.64 -10.31 14.75
N THR A 49 -2.52 -10.72 15.33
CA THR A 49 -2.33 -10.72 16.79
C THR A 49 -1.35 -9.61 17.16
N LEU A 50 -1.85 -8.56 17.82
CA LEU A 50 -1.07 -7.39 18.23
C LEU A 50 -1.20 -7.20 19.74
N ASN A 51 -0.08 -7.12 20.46
CA ASN A 51 -0.04 -6.91 21.91
C ASN A 51 -0.97 -7.86 22.70
N GLY A 52 -1.02 -9.13 22.32
CA GLY A 52 -1.90 -10.15 22.91
C GLY A 52 -3.37 -10.09 22.48
N LYS A 53 -3.78 -9.09 21.69
CA LYS A 53 -5.14 -8.94 21.16
C LYS A 53 -5.25 -9.50 19.75
N LYS A 54 -6.30 -10.27 19.50
CA LYS A 54 -6.59 -10.84 18.19
C LYS A 54 -7.57 -9.93 17.43
N LEU A 55 -7.08 -9.25 16.42
CA LEU A 55 -7.84 -8.35 15.54
C LEU A 55 -8.32 -9.14 14.32
N THR A 56 -9.63 -9.23 14.12
CA THR A 56 -10.20 -9.98 13.00
C THR A 56 -11.30 -9.20 12.30
N LYS A 57 -11.82 -9.75 11.20
CA LYS A 57 -12.94 -9.14 10.46
C LYS A 57 -14.22 -8.95 11.28
N THR A 58 -14.35 -9.61 12.44
CA THR A 58 -15.48 -9.46 13.37
C THR A 58 -15.73 -8.02 13.79
N THR A 59 -14.69 -7.25 14.12
CA THR A 59 -14.81 -5.83 14.47
C THR A 59 -15.48 -5.02 13.36
N VAL A 60 -15.10 -5.30 12.10
CA VAL A 60 -15.69 -4.62 10.94
C VAL A 60 -17.13 -5.08 10.71
N GLN A 61 -17.42 -6.38 10.90
CA GLN A 61 -18.77 -6.93 10.80
C GLN A 61 -19.73 -6.33 11.83
N GLN A 62 -19.31 -6.24 13.10
CA GLN A 62 -20.09 -5.61 14.16
C GLN A 62 -20.36 -4.13 13.83
N THR A 63 -19.32 -3.41 13.40
CA THR A 63 -19.46 -2.00 13.02
C THR A 63 -20.44 -1.83 11.85
N LEU A 64 -20.37 -2.70 10.83
CA LEU A 64 -21.34 -2.72 9.73
C LEU A 64 -22.77 -2.96 10.24
N ASN A 65 -22.99 -3.94 11.10
CA ASN A 65 -24.32 -4.24 11.66
C ASN A 65 -24.90 -3.05 12.44
N HIS A 66 -24.07 -2.27 13.13
CA HIS A 66 -24.51 -1.07 13.84
C HIS A 66 -24.78 0.12 12.91
N CYS A 67 -24.02 0.26 11.82
CA CYS A 67 -24.11 1.38 10.88
C CYS A 67 -25.07 1.16 9.69
N ALA A 68 -25.35 -0.08 9.29
CA ALA A 68 -26.09 -0.43 8.07
C ALA A 68 -27.60 -0.53 8.30
N LYS A 69 -28.18 0.42 9.06
CA LYS A 69 -29.63 0.48 9.33
C LYS A 69 -30.42 1.29 8.30
N SER A 70 -29.72 2.03 7.44
CA SER A 70 -30.27 2.88 6.38
C SER A 70 -29.23 3.04 5.27
N ASP A 71 -29.67 3.40 4.06
CA ASP A 71 -28.78 3.73 2.94
C ASP A 71 -27.87 4.94 3.23
N VAL A 72 -28.26 5.80 4.18
CA VAL A 72 -27.43 6.90 4.68
C VAL A 72 -26.58 6.42 5.84
N SER A 73 -25.39 5.87 5.52
CA SER A 73 -24.46 5.33 6.49
C SER A 73 -23.05 5.90 6.36
N ILE A 74 -22.36 6.10 7.50
CA ILE A 74 -20.95 6.51 7.53
C ILE A 74 -20.00 5.44 6.92
N LEU A 75 -20.47 4.19 6.79
CA LEU A 75 -19.74 3.08 6.19
C LEU A 75 -20.23 2.69 4.79
N PHE A 76 -20.84 3.62 4.05
CA PHE A 76 -21.37 3.36 2.69
C PHE A 76 -20.38 2.75 1.68
N LYS A 77 -19.07 2.90 1.92
CA LYS A 77 -18.01 2.32 1.06
C LYS A 77 -17.73 0.85 1.37
N ILE A 78 -18.12 0.35 2.53
CA ILE A 78 -17.84 -1.01 3.00
C ILE A 78 -19.10 -1.85 2.86
N SER A 79 -18.92 -3.09 2.44
CA SER A 79 -19.98 -4.08 2.28
C SER A 79 -19.44 -5.47 2.59
N GLU A 80 -20.32 -6.46 2.65
CA GLU A 80 -19.95 -7.87 2.85
C GLU A 80 -18.85 -8.36 1.90
N ASN A 81 -18.81 -7.86 0.65
CA ASN A 81 -17.78 -8.25 -0.33
C ASN A 81 -16.36 -7.79 0.06
N HIS A 82 -16.23 -6.85 1.00
CA HIS A 82 -14.93 -6.45 1.54
C HIS A 82 -14.38 -7.48 2.53
N LEU A 83 -15.26 -8.22 3.21
CA LEU A 83 -14.93 -9.21 4.25
C LEU A 83 -15.02 -10.64 3.73
N ASN A 84 -15.87 -10.89 2.73
CA ASN A 84 -16.08 -12.18 2.09
C ASN A 84 -15.53 -12.13 0.66
N VAL A 85 -14.21 -11.97 0.57
CA VAL A 85 -13.53 -11.67 -0.68
C VAL A 85 -13.52 -12.89 -1.61
N ARG A 86 -14.32 -12.83 -2.69
CA ARG A 86 -14.36 -13.88 -3.72
C ARG A 86 -13.05 -13.92 -4.50
N SER A 87 -12.72 -15.07 -5.10
CA SER A 87 -11.44 -15.29 -5.80
C SER A 87 -11.13 -14.22 -6.87
N LEU A 88 -12.14 -13.76 -7.62
CA LEU A 88 -11.99 -12.68 -8.63
C LEU A 88 -11.76 -11.29 -8.00
N GLU A 89 -12.27 -11.07 -6.79
CA GLU A 89 -12.19 -9.80 -6.06
C GLU A 89 -10.91 -9.67 -5.23
N LYS A 90 -10.20 -10.79 -5.00
CA LYS A 90 -8.88 -10.80 -4.34
C LYS A 90 -7.86 -9.91 -5.07
N GLN A 91 -8.01 -9.75 -6.39
CA GLN A 91 -7.12 -8.91 -7.21
C GLN A 91 -7.45 -7.41 -7.17
N LYS A 92 -8.65 -7.02 -6.72
CA LYS A 92 -9.09 -5.62 -6.71
C LYS A 92 -8.45 -4.87 -5.56
N VAL A 93 -7.45 -4.03 -5.86
CA VAL A 93 -6.78 -3.15 -4.89
C VAL A 93 -7.77 -2.22 -4.20
N LYS A 94 -8.77 -1.71 -4.94
CA LYS A 94 -9.82 -0.82 -4.43
C LYS A 94 -10.50 -1.33 -3.15
N LEU A 95 -10.85 -2.63 -3.10
CA LEU A 95 -11.52 -3.21 -1.94
C LEU A 95 -10.60 -3.26 -0.72
N ALA A 96 -9.30 -3.55 -0.91
CA ALA A 96 -8.32 -3.55 0.16
C ALA A 96 -8.09 -2.12 0.71
N THR A 97 -7.96 -1.14 -0.18
CA THR A 97 -7.75 0.27 0.22
C THR A 97 -8.98 0.88 0.89
N GLN A 98 -10.19 0.50 0.47
CA GLN A 98 -11.42 0.95 1.14
C GLN A 98 -11.54 0.35 2.54
N LEU A 99 -11.26 -0.95 2.69
CA LEU A 99 -11.27 -1.62 4.00
C LEU A 99 -10.35 -0.92 4.99
N PHE A 100 -9.09 -0.71 4.62
CA PHE A 100 -8.08 -0.06 5.46
C PHE A 100 -8.07 1.47 5.32
N SER A 101 -9.23 2.10 5.17
CA SER A 101 -9.31 3.57 5.01
C SER A 101 -9.42 4.30 6.34
N ASN A 102 -8.98 5.57 6.36
CA ASN A 102 -9.20 6.47 7.50
C ASN A 102 -10.68 6.60 7.88
N THR A 103 -11.59 6.63 6.91
CA THR A 103 -13.04 6.67 7.17
C THR A 103 -13.50 5.40 7.90
N THR A 104 -13.05 4.21 7.48
CA THR A 104 -13.39 2.96 8.17
C THR A 104 -12.87 2.97 9.62
N ALA A 105 -11.61 3.36 9.82
CA ALA A 105 -11.01 3.47 11.15
C ALA A 105 -11.79 4.44 12.06
N SER A 106 -12.20 5.59 11.51
CA SER A 106 -12.95 6.63 12.23
C SER A 106 -14.36 6.17 12.58
N SER A 107 -15.04 5.46 11.68
CA SER A 107 -16.37 4.89 11.92
C SER A 107 -16.36 3.83 13.02
N ILE A 108 -15.37 2.93 13.04
CA ILE A 108 -15.19 1.95 14.12
C ILE A 108 -15.05 2.67 15.47
N ARG A 109 -14.16 3.66 15.53
CA ARG A 109 -13.94 4.46 16.75
C ARG A 109 -15.18 5.24 17.17
N ARG A 110 -15.94 5.77 16.21
CA ARG A 110 -17.19 6.48 16.47
C ARG A 110 -18.24 5.55 17.07
N CYS A 111 -18.43 4.35 16.52
CA CYS A 111 -19.36 3.37 17.09
C CYS A 111 -19.00 3.03 18.54
N TYR A 112 -17.72 2.76 18.80
CA TYR A 112 -17.25 2.53 20.17
C TYR A 112 -17.52 3.71 21.11
N SER A 113 -17.26 4.95 20.66
CA SER A 113 -17.54 6.16 21.45
C SER A 113 -19.03 6.38 21.77
N LEU A 114 -19.92 5.79 20.98
CA LEU A 114 -21.37 5.85 21.19
C LEU A 114 -21.88 4.75 22.14
N GLY A 115 -20.99 3.90 22.66
CA GLY A 115 -21.34 2.80 23.57
C GLY A 115 -21.83 1.54 22.87
N TYR A 116 -21.64 1.42 21.54
CA TYR A 116 -21.91 0.15 20.86
C TYR A 116 -20.82 -0.88 21.20
N ASP A 117 -21.25 -2.12 21.36
CA ASP A 117 -20.36 -3.24 21.64
C ASP A 117 -19.60 -3.67 20.37
N VAL A 118 -18.37 -3.19 20.26
CA VAL A 118 -17.46 -3.48 19.15
C VAL A 118 -16.14 -3.94 19.73
N GLU A 119 -15.78 -5.20 19.51
CA GLU A 119 -14.60 -5.79 20.10
C GLU A 119 -13.32 -5.23 19.45
N ASN A 120 -12.29 -5.00 20.28
CA ASN A 120 -10.98 -4.48 19.85
C ASN A 120 -11.09 -3.25 18.93
N ALA A 121 -12.10 -2.40 19.15
CA ALA A 121 -12.43 -1.27 18.28
C ALA A 121 -11.26 -0.28 18.16
N CYS A 122 -10.66 0.10 19.28
CA CYS A 122 -9.55 1.04 19.32
C CYS A 122 -8.33 0.49 18.57
N GLU A 123 -7.90 -0.74 18.87
CA GLU A 123 -6.72 -1.35 18.24
C GLU A 123 -6.92 -1.59 16.74
N THR A 124 -8.11 -2.02 16.33
CA THR A 124 -8.43 -2.20 14.90
C THR A 124 -8.47 -0.85 14.18
N SER A 125 -9.02 0.18 14.83
CA SER A 125 -9.03 1.55 14.31
C SER A 125 -7.60 2.09 14.13
N ASP A 126 -6.73 1.92 15.13
CA ASP A 126 -5.33 2.35 15.05
C ASP A 126 -4.55 1.60 13.97
N LEU A 127 -4.75 0.28 13.85
CA LEU A 127 -4.16 -0.52 12.78
C LEU A 127 -4.61 -0.02 11.40
N PHE A 128 -5.91 0.22 11.21
CA PHE A 128 -6.46 0.66 9.92
C PHE A 128 -5.96 2.05 9.57
N LYS A 129 -5.82 2.95 10.56
CA LYS A 129 -5.24 4.28 10.36
C LYS A 129 -3.78 4.19 9.92
N LEU A 130 -2.97 3.35 10.59
CA LEU A 130 -1.57 3.14 10.21
C LEU A 130 -1.44 2.58 8.79
N LEU A 131 -2.28 1.59 8.42
CA LEU A 131 -2.30 1.02 7.07
C LEU A 131 -2.70 2.05 6.01
N ASN A 132 -3.71 2.88 6.29
CA ASN A 132 -4.13 3.98 5.43
C ASN A 132 -2.96 4.94 5.18
N ASP A 133 -2.36 5.46 6.26
CA ASP A 133 -1.32 6.48 6.18
C ASP A 133 -0.09 5.96 5.48
N TRP A 134 0.30 4.72 5.78
CA TRP A 134 1.41 4.05 5.10
C TRP A 134 1.15 3.91 3.60
N PHE A 135 -0.06 3.50 3.20
CA PHE A 135 -0.40 3.37 1.79
C PHE A 135 -0.43 4.73 1.08
N ASP A 136 -0.92 5.79 1.74
CA ASP A 136 -0.93 7.16 1.21
C ASP A 136 0.50 7.68 1.00
N VAL A 137 1.41 7.42 1.95
CA VAL A 137 2.85 7.77 1.82
C VAL A 137 3.46 7.08 0.61
N PHE A 138 3.09 5.83 0.30
CA PHE A 138 3.58 5.08 -0.86
C PHE A 138 2.82 5.33 -2.16
N ASN A 139 1.80 6.18 -2.18
CA ASN A 139 0.99 6.45 -3.36
C ASN A 139 0.68 7.95 -3.57
N SER A 140 1.58 8.82 -3.10
CA SER A 140 1.42 10.28 -3.17
C SER A 140 1.52 10.80 -4.61
N LYS A 141 0.62 11.73 -4.96
CA LYS A 141 0.53 12.41 -6.27
C LYS A 141 0.31 13.90 -6.05
N LEU A 142 0.84 14.75 -6.95
CA LEU A 142 0.65 16.21 -6.86
C LEU A 142 -0.83 16.61 -6.94
N SER A 143 -1.61 15.95 -7.81
CA SER A 143 -3.03 16.26 -7.99
C SER A 143 -3.90 15.94 -6.77
N THR A 144 -3.41 15.14 -5.82
CA THR A 144 -4.11 14.75 -4.60
C THR A 144 -3.38 15.20 -3.34
N ALA A 145 -2.34 16.03 -3.50
CA ALA A 145 -1.57 16.56 -2.38
C ALA A 145 -2.43 17.58 -1.64
N ASN A 146 -2.80 17.25 -0.40
CA ASN A 146 -3.55 18.14 0.47
C ASN A 146 -2.66 18.52 1.66
N PHE A 147 -2.53 19.80 1.98
CA PHE A 147 -1.61 20.32 3.01
C PHE A 147 -1.88 19.75 4.41
N ILE A 148 -3.07 19.20 4.65
CA ILE A 148 -3.54 18.72 5.96
C ILE A 148 -3.43 17.18 6.08
N GLN A 149 -3.00 16.46 5.03
CA GLN A 149 -3.11 15.00 4.97
C GLN A 149 -1.78 14.28 4.72
N SER A 150 -1.75 12.99 5.06
CA SER A 150 -0.71 11.99 4.78
C SER A 150 -0.37 11.83 3.28
N THR A 151 -1.07 12.51 2.39
CA THR A 151 -0.99 12.39 0.93
C THR A 151 0.10 13.27 0.30
N GLN A 152 0.79 14.09 1.11
CA GLN A 152 1.91 14.90 0.62
C GLN A 152 3.05 14.03 0.10
N PRO A 153 3.79 14.48 -0.93
CA PRO A 153 4.98 13.79 -1.43
C PRO A 153 6.00 13.51 -0.32
N TYR A 154 6.71 12.37 -0.44
CA TYR A 154 7.71 11.99 0.55
C TYR A 154 8.86 13.01 0.55
N GLY A 155 9.18 13.58 1.71
CA GLY A 155 10.15 14.69 1.84
C GLY A 155 9.53 16.00 2.35
N LYS A 156 8.22 16.22 2.14
CA LYS A 156 7.54 17.45 2.58
C LYS A 156 7.19 17.47 4.07
N GLN A 157 6.89 16.30 4.66
CA GLN A 157 6.50 16.16 6.07
C GLN A 157 7.28 14.99 6.69
N LEU A 158 8.61 15.07 6.62
CA LEU A 158 9.49 13.93 6.91
C LEU A 158 9.30 13.34 8.31
N ASP A 159 9.08 14.16 9.34
CA ASP A 159 8.93 13.65 10.71
C ASP A 159 7.71 12.74 10.82
N PHE A 160 6.56 13.17 10.30
CA PHE A 160 5.35 12.36 10.23
C PHE A 160 5.53 11.14 9.33
N GLN A 161 6.06 11.34 8.11
CA GLN A 161 6.20 10.28 7.13
C GLN A 161 7.13 9.17 7.65
N ARG A 162 8.26 9.53 8.27
CA ARG A 162 9.20 8.58 8.88
C ARG A 162 8.61 7.88 10.10
N ASP A 163 7.84 8.57 10.94
CA ASP A 163 7.11 7.95 12.05
C ASP A 163 6.13 6.87 11.56
N VAL A 164 5.40 7.14 10.46
CA VAL A 164 4.53 6.14 9.82
C VAL A 164 5.34 4.95 9.29
N LEU A 165 6.47 5.18 8.59
CA LEU A 165 7.34 4.12 8.09
C LEU A 165 7.92 3.28 9.24
N GLU A 166 8.33 3.91 10.34
CA GLU A 166 8.88 3.25 11.51
C GLU A 166 7.83 2.37 12.19
N LYS A 167 6.65 2.92 12.50
CA LYS A 167 5.54 2.17 13.10
C LYS A 167 5.12 0.98 12.25
N MET A 168 5.05 1.17 10.92
CA MET A 168 4.73 0.08 10.00
C MET A 168 5.83 -0.98 9.96
N THR A 169 7.10 -0.57 10.03
CA THR A 169 8.25 -1.49 10.12
C THR A 169 8.21 -2.31 11.40
N GLN A 170 7.99 -1.65 12.55
CA GLN A 170 7.86 -2.30 13.85
C GLN A 170 6.70 -3.31 13.86
N LEU A 171 5.55 -2.93 13.30
CA LEU A 171 4.40 -3.82 13.12
C LEU A 171 4.79 -5.07 12.31
N MET A 172 5.39 -4.90 11.12
CA MET A 172 5.78 -6.03 10.26
C MET A 172 6.93 -6.85 10.81
N CYS A 173 7.71 -6.28 11.72
CA CYS A 173 8.76 -6.97 12.46
C CYS A 173 8.24 -7.93 13.53
N SER A 174 7.09 -7.59 14.11
CA SER A 174 6.42 -8.39 15.13
C SER A 174 5.76 -9.64 14.54
N ASN A 175 5.42 -10.59 15.41
CA ASN A 175 4.76 -11.84 15.01
C ASN A 175 3.23 -11.66 14.86
N ILE A 176 2.82 -10.91 13.85
CA ILE A 176 1.40 -10.58 13.62
C ILE A 176 0.52 -11.78 13.25
N LEU A 177 1.10 -12.89 12.79
CA LEU A 177 0.37 -14.08 12.30
C LEU A 177 0.60 -15.35 13.13
N GLY A 178 1.31 -15.25 14.26
CA GLY A 178 1.63 -16.42 15.08
C GLY A 178 2.53 -17.45 14.38
N LYS A 179 3.29 -17.02 13.37
CA LYS A 179 4.22 -17.87 12.61
C LYS A 179 5.65 -17.63 13.11
N SER A 180 6.45 -18.69 13.18
CA SER A 180 7.85 -18.59 13.64
C SER A 180 8.72 -17.77 12.69
N GLN A 181 8.39 -17.78 11.39
CA GLN A 181 9.11 -17.04 10.36
C GLN A 181 8.26 -15.93 9.75
N LYS A 182 8.93 -14.83 9.38
CA LYS A 182 8.31 -13.71 8.65
C LYS A 182 7.94 -14.13 7.24
N LEU A 183 6.71 -13.84 6.85
CA LEU A 183 6.20 -14.10 5.51
C LEU A 183 6.79 -13.11 4.49
N PRO A 184 6.79 -13.44 3.18
CA PRO A 184 7.35 -12.59 2.13
C PRO A 184 6.79 -11.16 2.11
N PHE A 185 5.49 -10.96 2.36
CA PHE A 185 4.89 -9.62 2.38
C PHE A 185 5.43 -8.75 3.51
N GLN A 186 5.70 -9.33 4.69
CA GLN A 186 6.31 -8.60 5.81
C GLN A 186 7.70 -8.12 5.42
N LYS A 187 8.51 -9.01 4.79
CA LYS A 187 9.84 -8.65 4.28
C LYS A 187 9.74 -7.56 3.21
N GLY A 188 8.80 -7.67 2.27
CA GLY A 188 8.57 -6.68 1.22
C GLY A 188 8.24 -5.28 1.78
N ILE A 189 7.39 -5.20 2.80
CA ILE A 189 7.08 -3.92 3.47
C ILE A 189 8.31 -3.34 4.17
N ILE A 190 9.07 -4.16 4.91
CA ILE A 190 10.29 -3.70 5.60
C ILE A 190 11.32 -3.20 4.59
N VAL A 191 11.53 -3.93 3.48
CA VAL A 191 12.40 -3.51 2.38
C VAL A 191 11.93 -2.18 1.78
N ASN A 192 10.64 -2.06 1.44
CA ASN A 192 10.09 -0.83 0.87
C ASN A 192 10.33 0.39 1.76
N ASN A 193 10.09 0.27 3.07
CA ASN A 193 10.27 1.37 4.02
C ASN A 193 11.73 1.83 4.07
N ALA A 194 12.67 0.90 4.22
CA ALA A 194 14.10 1.19 4.24
C ALA A 194 14.61 1.72 2.89
N SER A 195 14.09 1.17 1.80
CA SER A 195 14.44 1.58 0.43
C SER A 195 13.94 2.97 0.10
N LEU A 196 12.72 3.34 0.53
CA LEU A 196 12.16 4.68 0.32
C LEU A 196 13.01 5.75 1.03
N ASP A 197 13.34 5.54 2.30
CA ASP A 197 14.13 6.51 3.06
C ASP A 197 15.56 6.61 2.51
N GLY A 198 16.18 5.47 2.19
CA GLY A 198 17.52 5.42 1.58
C GLY A 198 17.56 6.10 0.20
N LEU A 199 16.55 5.86 -0.64
CA LEU A 199 16.43 6.50 -1.96
C LEU A 199 16.28 8.01 -1.81
N PHE A 200 15.41 8.47 -0.91
CA PHE A 200 15.19 9.90 -0.69
C PHE A 200 16.46 10.60 -0.22
N ILE A 201 17.18 10.04 0.76
CA ILE A 201 18.46 10.58 1.23
C ILE A 201 19.46 10.65 0.07
N TYR A 202 19.61 9.57 -0.70
CA TYR A 202 20.52 9.51 -1.84
C TYR A 202 20.19 10.56 -2.92
N LEU A 203 18.90 10.74 -3.26
CA LEU A 203 18.46 11.71 -4.25
C LEU A 203 18.61 13.16 -3.76
N LYS A 204 18.34 13.40 -2.47
CA LYS A 204 18.53 14.70 -1.84
C LYS A 204 20.01 15.09 -1.84
N ASP A 205 20.90 14.19 -1.45
CA ASP A 205 22.34 14.48 -1.37
C ASP A 205 22.99 14.63 -2.75
N LYS A 206 22.63 13.76 -3.72
CA LYS A 206 23.28 13.74 -5.04
C LYS A 206 22.68 14.74 -6.03
N TYR A 207 21.37 15.01 -5.94
CA TYR A 207 20.64 15.80 -6.95
C TYR A 207 19.83 16.96 -6.36
N ASN A 208 19.94 17.21 -5.04
CA ASN A 208 19.21 18.29 -4.35
C ASN A 208 17.69 18.24 -4.56
N MET A 209 17.13 17.03 -4.65
CA MET A 209 15.67 16.85 -4.76
C MET A 209 14.97 17.17 -3.43
N GLU A 210 13.95 18.01 -3.50
CA GLU A 210 13.19 18.44 -2.31
C GLU A 210 12.21 17.35 -1.83
N TYR A 211 11.59 16.62 -2.76
CA TYR A 211 10.59 15.58 -2.46
C TYR A 211 10.53 14.51 -3.55
N LEU A 212 9.84 13.41 -3.25
CA LEU A 212 9.64 12.27 -4.14
C LEU A 212 8.15 11.95 -4.31
N LEU A 213 7.72 11.79 -5.56
CA LEU A 213 6.38 11.30 -5.89
C LEU A 213 6.36 9.78 -5.86
N THR A 214 5.87 9.22 -4.75
CA THR A 214 5.91 7.77 -4.50
C THR A 214 4.97 6.97 -5.39
N SER A 215 3.98 7.60 -6.02
CA SER A 215 3.16 6.95 -7.06
C SER A 215 3.95 6.50 -8.29
N ARG A 216 5.22 6.91 -8.44
CA ARG A 216 6.14 6.49 -9.51
C ARG A 216 7.03 5.31 -9.10
N LEU A 217 6.90 4.81 -7.88
CA LEU A 217 7.68 3.69 -7.33
C LEU A 217 6.91 2.37 -7.30
N ASN A 218 5.78 2.29 -8.00
CA ASN A 218 4.96 1.09 -8.13
C ASN A 218 4.87 0.64 -9.59
N GLN A 219 4.33 -0.55 -9.82
CA GLN A 219 4.21 -1.11 -11.17
C GLN A 219 2.85 -0.84 -11.83
N ASP A 220 2.00 0.04 -11.26
CA ASP A 220 0.66 0.32 -11.80
C ASP A 220 0.73 0.80 -13.25
N ILE A 221 1.78 1.55 -13.63
CA ILE A 221 1.97 2.00 -15.01
C ILE A 221 2.15 0.84 -15.99
N VAL A 222 2.81 -0.24 -15.56
CA VAL A 222 3.01 -1.46 -16.35
C VAL A 222 1.71 -2.26 -16.43
N GLU A 223 0.94 -2.34 -15.34
CA GLU A 223 -0.38 -2.99 -15.33
C GLU A 223 -1.38 -2.25 -16.23
N ASN A 224 -1.39 -0.91 -16.18
CA ASN A 224 -2.18 -0.06 -17.07
C ASN A 224 -1.77 -0.25 -18.53
N PHE A 225 -0.48 -0.37 -18.80
CA PHE A 225 0.03 -0.69 -20.14
C PHE A 225 -0.48 -2.05 -20.62
N PHE A 226 -0.45 -3.08 -19.78
CA PHE A 226 -1.04 -4.38 -20.13
C PHE A 226 -2.55 -4.29 -20.36
N GLY A 227 -3.28 -3.50 -19.57
CA GLY A 227 -4.69 -3.20 -19.81
C GLY A 227 -4.92 -2.60 -21.20
N ALA A 228 -4.16 -1.56 -21.56
CA ALA A 228 -4.22 -0.92 -22.87
C ALA A 228 -3.90 -1.91 -24.02
N MET A 229 -2.92 -2.79 -23.84
CA MET A 229 -2.59 -3.82 -24.82
C MET A 229 -3.71 -4.86 -24.98
N ARG A 230 -4.43 -5.22 -23.91
CA ARG A 230 -5.59 -6.12 -23.98
C ARG A 230 -6.77 -5.45 -24.68
N SER A 231 -7.04 -4.17 -24.38
CA SER A 231 -8.12 -3.40 -25.01
C SER A 231 -7.96 -3.22 -26.52
N ARG A 232 -6.71 -3.26 -27.03
CA ARG A 232 -6.40 -3.23 -28.47
C ARG A 232 -6.76 -4.55 -29.16
N GLY A 233 -8.04 -4.85 -29.27
CA GLY A 233 -8.55 -6.06 -29.90
C GLY A 233 -10.05 -6.29 -29.72
N GLY A 234 -10.78 -5.33 -29.14
CA GLY A 234 -12.19 -5.50 -28.81
C GLY A 234 -12.35 -6.65 -27.82
N GLN A 235 -13.10 -7.68 -28.22
CA GLN A 235 -13.34 -8.90 -27.45
C GLN A 235 -12.10 -9.82 -27.33
N PHE A 236 -11.04 -9.58 -28.11
CA PHE A 236 -9.83 -10.41 -28.07
C PHE A 236 -8.85 -9.97 -26.96
N ASP A 237 -9.24 -10.26 -25.72
CA ASP A 237 -8.59 -9.86 -24.46
C ASP A 237 -7.37 -10.71 -24.06
N HIS A 238 -7.20 -11.89 -24.68
CA HIS A 238 -6.10 -12.82 -24.44
C HIS A 238 -5.26 -13.06 -25.72
N PRO A 239 -4.41 -12.09 -26.14
CA PRO A 239 -3.60 -12.22 -27.34
C PRO A 239 -2.52 -13.30 -27.22
N THR A 240 -2.20 -13.96 -28.33
CA THR A 240 -1.02 -14.83 -28.43
C THR A 240 0.27 -13.99 -28.38
N PRO A 241 1.45 -14.59 -28.10
CA PRO A 241 2.71 -13.86 -28.08
C PRO A 241 2.99 -13.07 -29.38
N LEU A 242 2.67 -13.64 -30.54
CA LEU A 242 2.83 -12.96 -31.83
C LEU A 242 1.90 -11.75 -31.96
N GLN A 243 0.65 -11.88 -31.50
CA GLN A 243 -0.32 -10.78 -31.51
C GLN A 243 0.09 -9.67 -30.54
N PHE A 244 0.57 -10.02 -29.35
CA PHE A 244 1.12 -9.04 -28.41
C PHE A 244 2.32 -8.30 -29.02
N LYS A 245 3.24 -9.00 -29.69
CA LYS A 245 4.36 -8.37 -30.43
C LYS A 245 3.86 -7.36 -31.46
N TYR A 246 2.82 -7.68 -32.23
CA TYR A 246 2.24 -6.74 -33.20
C TYR A 246 1.56 -5.53 -32.54
N ARG A 247 0.83 -5.74 -31.44
CA ARG A 247 0.21 -4.66 -30.66
C ARG A 247 1.26 -3.73 -30.06
N LEU A 248 2.34 -4.29 -29.51
CA LEU A 248 3.49 -3.56 -28.98
C LEU A 248 4.18 -2.76 -30.07
N ARG A 249 4.48 -3.36 -31.23
CA ARG A 249 5.08 -2.64 -32.37
C ARG A 249 4.22 -1.44 -32.80
N LYS A 250 2.90 -1.61 -32.91
CA LYS A 250 1.97 -0.51 -33.23
C LYS A 250 1.96 0.58 -32.17
N TYR A 251 2.09 0.22 -30.89
CA TYR A 251 2.19 1.18 -29.80
C TYR A 251 3.47 2.03 -29.92
N LEU A 252 4.62 1.41 -30.15
CA LEU A 252 5.90 2.09 -30.30
C LEU A 252 5.93 3.06 -31.49
N ILE A 253 5.44 2.62 -32.66
CA ILE A 253 5.33 3.47 -33.85
C ILE A 253 4.40 4.67 -33.59
N GLY A 254 3.25 4.42 -32.94
CA GLY A 254 2.29 5.48 -32.65
C GLY A 254 2.81 6.54 -31.67
N MET A 255 3.71 6.19 -30.75
CA MET A 255 4.35 7.17 -29.87
C MET A 255 5.40 8.02 -30.58
N SER A 256 6.17 7.42 -31.48
CA SER A 256 7.26 8.11 -32.20
C SER A 256 6.72 9.26 -33.06
N ASN A 257 5.53 9.09 -33.63
CA ASN A 257 4.88 10.09 -34.47
C ASN A 257 4.17 11.22 -33.67
N LEU A 258 4.17 11.17 -32.33
CA LEU A 258 3.63 12.23 -31.46
C LEU A 258 4.72 13.20 -30.98
N GLU A 259 5.99 12.85 -31.18
CA GLU A 259 7.15 13.67 -30.80
C GLU A 259 7.68 14.51 -31.99
N GLU A 260 7.10 14.33 -33.19
CA GLU A 260 7.23 15.21 -34.36
C GLU A 260 6.04 16.19 -34.44
#